data_AF-A0A351ALK0-F1
#
_entry.id   AF-A0A351ALK0-F1
#
_cell.length_a   1.000
_cell.length_b   1.000
_cell.length_c   1.000
_cell.angle_alpha   90.00
_cell.angle_beta   90.00
_cell.angle_gamma   90.00
#
_symmetry.space_group_name_H-M   'P 1'
#
loop_
_entity.id
_entity.type
_entity.pdbx_description
1 polymer ?
#
loop_
_entity_poly.entity_id
_entity_poly.type
_entity_poly.pdbx_seq_one_letter_code
_entity_poly.pdbx_strand_id
1 'polypeptide(L)'
;MSHTPSRQDFDHYMTPNYAPQQIIPVRGEGSRLWDQEGREYIDFAGGIAVNSLGHCHPVLVNALKEQGEKLWHLSNVFTNEPALKLAKTLTERTFAD
;
A
#
# COMPACT_ATOMS: atom_id res chain seq x y z
N MET A 1 10.42 4.77 -22.91
CA MET A 1 11.73 5.22 -22.38
C MET A 1 11.91 4.55 -21.03
N SER A 2 12.97 3.80 -20.80
CA SER A 2 13.24 3.12 -19.53
C SER A 2 14.14 4.01 -18.69
N HIS A 3 13.55 4.81 -17.79
CA HIS A 3 14.29 5.50 -16.73
C HIS A 3 14.27 4.61 -15.49
N THR A 4 15.45 4.21 -15.00
CA THR A 4 15.57 3.56 -13.69
C THR A 4 15.84 4.66 -12.66
N PRO A 5 14.92 4.92 -11.71
CA PRO A 5 15.10 5.99 -10.74
C PRO A 5 16.32 5.80 -9.85
N SER A 6 16.97 6.91 -9.51
CA SER A 6 18.06 6.97 -8.52
C SER A 6 17.61 7.64 -7.23
N ARG A 7 18.37 7.48 -6.13
CA ARG A 7 18.08 8.20 -4.87
C ARG A 7 18.15 9.72 -5.04
N GLN A 8 18.99 10.23 -5.94
CA GLN A 8 19.13 11.66 -6.19
C GLN A 8 17.88 12.26 -6.86
N ASP A 9 17.11 11.45 -7.57
CA ASP A 9 15.85 11.89 -8.20
C ASP A 9 14.85 12.41 -7.16
N PHE A 10 14.84 11.83 -5.95
CA PHE A 10 13.98 12.32 -4.86
C PHE A 10 14.30 13.77 -4.53
N ASP A 11 15.57 14.13 -4.39
CA ASP A 11 15.99 15.48 -4.01
C ASP A 11 15.73 16.49 -5.14
N HIS A 12 15.73 16.02 -6.39
CA HIS A 12 15.51 16.87 -7.56
C HIS A 12 14.02 17.12 -7.84
N TYR A 13 13.16 16.11 -7.67
CA TYR A 13 11.76 16.16 -8.11
C TYR A 13 10.74 16.26 -6.97
N MET A 14 11.08 15.86 -5.74
CA MET A 14 10.14 15.88 -4.62
C MET A 14 10.24 17.17 -3.82
N THR A 15 9.11 17.63 -3.28
CA THR A 15 9.14 18.70 -2.26
C THR A 15 9.89 18.20 -1.03
N PRO A 16 10.82 18.98 -0.44
CA PRO A 16 11.72 18.49 0.62
C PRO A 16 11.05 18.46 2.01
N ASN A 17 9.91 17.78 2.13
CA ASN A 17 9.21 17.55 3.39
C ASN A 17 9.63 16.24 4.10
N TYR A 18 10.44 15.40 3.45
CA TYR A 18 11.03 14.19 4.01
C TYR A 18 12.52 14.06 3.64
N ALA A 19 13.26 13.34 4.48
CA ALA A 19 14.63 12.90 4.21
C ALA A 19 14.69 11.36 4.22
N PRO A 20 14.26 10.67 3.14
CA PRO A 20 14.19 9.23 3.11
C PRO A 20 15.58 8.57 3.12
N GLN A 21 15.61 7.29 3.51
CA GLN A 21 16.81 6.46 3.51
C GLN A 21 17.48 6.41 2.12
N GLN A 22 18.74 5.98 2.10
CA GLN A 22 19.51 5.87 0.85
C GLN A 22 19.09 4.68 -0.03
N ILE A 23 18.36 3.71 0.55
CA ILE A 23 17.88 2.53 -0.15
C ILE A 23 16.54 2.81 -0.83
N ILE A 24 16.30 2.14 -1.97
CA ILE A 24 15.03 2.21 -2.71
C ILE A 24 14.41 0.80 -2.73
N PRO A 25 13.43 0.50 -1.87
CA PRO A 25 12.71 -0.77 -1.91
C PRO A 25 11.94 -0.95 -3.23
N VAL A 26 12.05 -2.12 -3.86
CA VAL A 26 11.37 -2.45 -5.14
C VAL A 26 10.46 -3.66 -5.06
N ARG A 27 10.62 -4.50 -4.03
CA ARG A 27 9.77 -5.67 -3.80
C ARG A 27 9.52 -5.85 -2.31
N GLY A 28 8.33 -6.33 -1.97
CA GLY A 28 7.99 -6.76 -0.61
C GLY A 28 7.14 -8.03 -0.62
N GLU A 29 7.31 -8.86 0.41
CA GLU A 29 6.56 -10.09 0.63
C GLU A 29 6.50 -10.41 2.12
N GLY A 30 5.30 -10.44 2.70
CA GLY A 30 5.15 -10.60 4.15
C GLY A 30 5.89 -9.49 4.90
N SER A 31 6.81 -9.86 5.79
CA SER A 31 7.64 -8.90 6.54
C SER A 31 9.07 -8.79 5.97
N ARG A 32 9.25 -9.03 4.67
CA ARG A 32 10.53 -8.87 3.97
C ARG A 32 10.44 -7.84 2.85
N LEU A 33 11.52 -7.11 2.63
CA LEU A 33 11.70 -6.09 1.60
C LEU A 33 13.00 -6.34 0.83
N TRP A 34 13.03 -5.99 -0.45
CA TRP A 34 14.24 -6.01 -1.28
C TRP A 34 14.45 -4.65 -1.96
N ASP A 35 15.68 -4.13 -1.94
CA ASP A 35 16.06 -2.88 -2.63
C ASP A 35 16.44 -3.10 -4.12
N GLN A 36 16.72 -2.01 -4.83
CA GLN A 36 17.15 -2.03 -6.24
C GLN A 36 18.43 -2.86 -6.47
N GLU A 37 19.30 -2.96 -5.47
CA GLU A 37 20.52 -3.76 -5.47
C GLU A 37 20.28 -5.23 -5.07
N GLY A 38 19.04 -5.60 -4.75
CA GLY A 38 18.64 -6.97 -4.38
C GLY A 38 18.93 -7.34 -2.92
N ARG A 39 19.31 -6.39 -2.05
CA ARG A 39 19.53 -6.65 -0.62
C ARG A 39 18.20 -6.86 0.08
N GLU A 40 18.14 -7.89 0.92
CA GLU A 40 16.96 -8.23 1.71
C GLU A 40 16.98 -7.57 3.09
N TYR A 41 15.82 -7.09 3.52
CA TYR A 41 15.57 -6.49 4.83
C TYR A 41 14.39 -7.19 5.51
N ILE A 42 14.49 -7.41 6.83
CA ILE A 42 13.32 -7.72 7.65
C ILE A 42 12.64 -6.40 8.04
N ASP A 43 11.37 -6.25 7.69
CA ASP A 43 10.59 -5.04 7.92
C ASP A 43 9.91 -5.06 9.30
N PHE A 44 10.57 -4.45 10.28
CA PHE A 44 9.98 -4.12 11.57
C PHE A 44 9.42 -2.69 11.63
N ALA A 45 9.56 -1.90 10.56
CA ALA A 45 8.93 -0.59 10.47
C ALA A 45 7.43 -0.73 10.14
N GLY A 46 7.06 -1.76 9.36
CA GLY A 46 5.67 -2.08 9.02
C GLY A 46 4.95 -0.94 8.29
N GLY A 47 5.69 -0.11 7.56
CA GLY A 47 5.15 1.11 6.95
C GLY A 47 4.57 2.09 7.97
N ILE A 48 5.18 2.23 9.15
CA ILE A 48 4.64 3.01 10.27
C ILE A 48 3.32 2.39 10.75
N ALA A 49 3.38 1.12 11.15
CA ALA A 49 2.24 0.31 11.61
C ALA A 49 1.04 0.19 10.62
N VAL A 50 1.22 0.56 9.35
CA VAL A 50 0.18 0.47 8.32
C VAL A 50 0.03 -0.96 7.79
N ASN A 51 1.16 -1.63 7.50
CA ASN A 51 1.18 -2.93 6.82
C ASN A 51 0.89 -4.09 7.79
N SER A 52 -0.30 -4.09 8.39
CA SER A 52 -0.71 -5.07 9.41
C SER A 52 -0.75 -6.52 8.91
N LEU A 53 -0.86 -6.73 7.60
CA LEU A 53 -0.81 -8.06 6.95
C LEU A 53 0.48 -8.27 6.14
N GLY A 54 1.47 -7.38 6.29
CA GLY A 54 2.70 -7.38 5.50
C GLY A 54 2.51 -6.90 4.06
N HIS A 55 3.60 -6.95 3.29
CA HIS A 55 3.65 -6.54 1.89
C HIS A 55 3.03 -7.60 0.98
N CYS A 56 2.29 -7.15 -0.05
CA CYS A 56 1.75 -8.00 -1.12
C CYS A 56 0.93 -9.21 -0.63
N HIS A 57 0.21 -9.07 0.50
CA HIS A 57 -0.60 -10.15 1.05
C HIS A 57 -1.61 -10.68 -0.01
N PRO A 58 -1.65 -12.00 -0.31
CA PRO A 58 -2.35 -12.53 -1.48
C PRO A 58 -3.86 -12.22 -1.48
N VAL A 59 -4.49 -12.22 -0.30
CA VAL A 59 -5.90 -11.86 -0.15
C VAL A 59 -6.17 -10.40 -0.52
N LEU A 60 -5.30 -9.47 -0.09
CA LEU A 60 -5.45 -8.04 -0.40
C LEU A 60 -5.19 -7.76 -1.88
N VAL A 61 -4.16 -8.39 -2.45
CA VAL A 61 -3.84 -8.27 -3.89
C VAL A 61 -5.00 -8.79 -4.74
N ASN A 62 -5.60 -9.93 -4.38
CA ASN A 62 -6.74 -10.47 -5.11
C ASN A 62 -7.98 -9.56 -5.00
N ALA A 63 -8.30 -9.08 -3.79
CA ALA A 63 -9.43 -8.18 -3.58
C ALA A 63 -9.28 -6.87 -4.38
N LEU A 64 -8.06 -6.31 -4.44
CA LEU A 64 -7.76 -5.12 -5.24
C LEU A 64 -7.94 -5.39 -6.74
N LYS A 65 -7.41 -6.49 -7.26
CA LYS A 65 -7.55 -6.86 -8.68
C LYS A 65 -9.02 -7.05 -9.07
N GLU A 66 -9.75 -7.84 -8.29
CA GLU A 66 -11.16 -8.15 -8.58
C GLU A 66 -12.02 -6.88 -8.63
N GLN A 67 -11.89 -5.98 -7.65
CA GLN A 67 -12.66 -4.74 -7.64
C GLN A 67 -12.15 -3.74 -8.70
N GLY A 68 -10.84 -3.71 -8.93
CA GLY A 68 -10.20 -2.88 -9.94
C GLY A 68 -10.64 -3.20 -11.38
N GLU A 69 -11.05 -4.44 -11.65
CA GLU A 69 -11.61 -4.84 -12.94
C GLU A 69 -13.11 -4.53 -13.08
N LYS A 70 -13.77 -4.04 -12.01
CA LYS A 70 -15.20 -3.72 -11.98
C LYS A 70 -15.47 -2.22 -11.93
N LEU A 71 -15.02 -1.56 -10.86
CA LEU A 71 -15.37 -0.16 -10.56
C LEU A 71 -14.47 0.44 -9.47
N TRP A 72 -14.00 1.67 -9.68
CA TRP A 72 -13.08 2.35 -8.76
C TRP A 72 -13.76 3.47 -7.96
N HIS A 73 -14.50 4.35 -8.63
CA HIS A 73 -15.00 5.57 -8.01
C HIS A 73 -16.27 6.09 -8.68
N LEU A 74 -17.24 6.55 -7.89
CA LEU A 74 -18.52 7.12 -8.34
C LEU A 74 -18.93 8.40 -7.58
N SER A 75 -18.03 9.00 -6.79
CA SER A 75 -18.35 9.95 -5.71
C SER A 75 -19.30 9.36 -4.66
N ASN A 76 -19.89 10.22 -3.82
CA ASN A 76 -20.91 9.84 -2.83
C ASN A 76 -22.35 10.09 -3.32
N VAL A 77 -22.54 10.49 -4.58
CA VAL A 77 -23.87 10.57 -5.20
C VAL A 77 -24.48 9.17 -5.33
N PHE A 78 -23.64 8.14 -5.51
CA PHE A 78 -24.03 6.74 -5.57
C PHE A 78 -23.35 5.94 -4.45
N THR A 79 -24.07 4.97 -3.88
CA THR A 79 -23.48 3.96 -3.00
C THR A 79 -22.84 2.82 -3.80
N ASN A 80 -22.18 1.88 -3.12
CA ASN A 80 -21.64 0.67 -3.72
C ASN A 80 -21.63 -0.49 -2.70
N GLU A 81 -21.69 -1.73 -3.21
CA GLU A 81 -21.73 -2.91 -2.35
C GLU A 81 -20.50 -3.08 -1.44
N PRO A 82 -19.24 -2.85 -1.89
CA PRO A 82 -18.08 -2.98 -0.99
C PRO A 82 -18.15 -2.07 0.24
N ALA A 83 -18.56 -0.81 0.07
CA ALA A 83 -18.71 0.13 1.17
C ALA A 83 -19.77 -0.31 2.19
N LEU A 84 -20.93 -0.79 1.71
CA LEU A 84 -21.99 -1.28 2.59
C LEU A 84 -21.58 -2.54 3.36
N LYS A 85 -20.88 -3.48 2.70
CA LYS A 85 -20.34 -4.70 3.34
C LYS A 85 -19.31 -4.36 4.42
N LEU A 86 -18.42 -3.40 4.15
CA LEU A 86 -17.45 -2.92 5.13
C LEU A 86 -18.13 -2.24 6.31
N ALA A 87 -19.06 -1.33 6.06
CA ALA A 87 -19.81 -0.62 7.09
C ALA A 87 -20.49 -1.59 8.06
N LYS A 88 -21.24 -2.56 7.51
CA LYS A 88 -21.89 -3.63 8.30
C LYS A 88 -20.87 -4.41 9.15
N THR A 89 -19.75 -4.82 8.55
CA THR A 89 -18.73 -5.61 9.24
C THR A 89 -18.13 -4.86 10.42
N LEU A 90 -17.88 -3.56 10.26
CA LEU A 90 -17.37 -2.72 11.34
C LEU A 90 -18.41 -2.59 12.44
N THR A 91 -19.64 -2.17 12.12
CA THR A 91 -20.69 -1.95 13.12
C THR A 91 -21.03 -3.20 13.92
N GLU A 92 -20.96 -4.40 13.32
CA GLU A 92 -21.25 -5.66 14.01
C GLU A 92 -20.08 -6.19 14.85
N ARG A 93 -18.85 -5.71 14.63
CA ARG A 93 -17.62 -6.27 15.24
C ARG A 93 -16.86 -5.28 16.12
N THR A 94 -17.27 -4.02 16.15
CA THR A 94 -16.68 -2.99 16.99
C THR A 94 -17.76 -2.35 17.86
N PHE A 95 -17.32 -1.64 18.90
CA PHE A 95 -18.18 -0.98 19.90
C PHE A 95 -18.79 0.33 19.37
N ALA A 96 -19.27 0.32 18.13
CA ALA A 96 -19.83 1.51 17.48
C ALA A 96 -21.35 1.64 17.72
N ASP A 97 -21.78 1.36 18.95
CA ASP A 97 -23.07 1.73 19.53
C ASP A 97 -23.12 3.19 20.03
#